data_AF-A0A7L4AKD7-F1
#
_entry.id   AF-A0A7L4AKD7-F1
#
_cell.length_a   1.000
_cell.length_b   1.000
_cell.length_c   1.000
_cell.angle_alpha   90.00
_cell.angle_beta   90.00
_cell.angle_gamma   90.00
#
_symmetry.space_group_name_H-M   'P 1'
#
loop_
_entity.id
_entity.type
_entity.pdbx_description
1 polymer ?
#
loop_
_entity_poly.entity_id
_entity_poly.type
_entity_poly.pdbx_seq_one_letter_code
_entity_poly.pdbx_strand_id
1 'polypeptide(L)'
;VSRYGLGPHGGIVTSLNLFGTRFDQVRGCSYMILCWEAYVVIDTPGQIEVFTWSASGTIITEALASSFPSVVVYVVDTSRSTNPITFMSNMLYACSILYKTKLPFIVVMNKTDIIDHGFAVEWMQDFETFHDALNQETSYVSNLTCSMSLVLDEFYSSLKVVGVSAVLGTGLDDFFVQLSKAVDEYER
;
A
#
# COMPACT_ATOMS: atom_id res chain seq x y z
N VAL A 1 13.81 5.68 -23.66
CA VAL A 1 12.83 4.68 -24.13
C VAL A 1 12.98 4.37 -25.62
N SER A 2 13.05 5.35 -26.54
CA SER A 2 13.20 5.04 -28.00
C SER A 2 14.56 4.48 -28.44
N ARG A 3 15.65 4.70 -27.68
CA ARG A 3 17.00 4.20 -28.03
C ARG A 3 17.26 2.72 -27.69
N TYR A 4 16.40 2.07 -26.91
CA TYR A 4 16.61 0.69 -26.43
C TYR A 4 15.53 -0.31 -26.90
N GLY A 5 14.56 0.11 -27.72
CA GLY A 5 13.51 -0.78 -28.24
C GLY A 5 12.56 -1.35 -27.19
N LEU A 6 12.54 -0.79 -25.98
CA LEU A 6 11.72 -1.27 -24.86
C LEU A 6 10.35 -0.59 -24.87
N GLY A 7 9.30 -1.37 -24.61
CA GLY A 7 7.97 -0.86 -24.30
C GLY A 7 7.95 -0.09 -22.96
N PRO A 8 6.87 0.66 -22.65
CA PRO A 8 6.80 1.54 -21.48
C PRO A 8 7.07 0.80 -20.16
N HIS A 9 6.51 -0.40 -19.94
CA HIS A 9 6.80 -1.22 -18.75
C HIS A 9 8.27 -1.69 -18.69
N GLY A 10 8.83 -2.11 -19.83
CA GLY A 10 10.24 -2.53 -19.91
C GLY A 10 11.21 -1.38 -19.60
N GLY A 11 10.87 -0.16 -20.02
CA GLY A 11 11.64 1.04 -19.69
C GLY A 11 11.67 1.34 -18.18
N ILE A 12 10.54 1.17 -17.49
CA ILE A 12 10.47 1.37 -16.03
C ILE A 12 11.31 0.31 -15.32
N VAL A 13 11.16 -0.98 -15.67
CA VAL A 13 11.93 -2.08 -15.07
C VAL A 13 13.44 -1.86 -15.26
N THR A 14 13.88 -1.51 -16.47
CA THR A 14 15.31 -1.25 -16.74
C THR A 14 15.83 -0.07 -15.92
N SER A 15 15.03 0.99 -15.77
CA SER A 15 15.40 2.16 -14.96
C SER A 15 15.53 1.78 -13.48
N LEU A 16 14.59 0.98 -12.98
CA LEU A 16 14.61 0.44 -11.61
C LEU A 16 15.83 -0.47 -11.36
N ASN A 17 16.19 -1.30 -12.33
CA ASN A 17 17.37 -2.16 -12.26
C ASN A 17 18.66 -1.34 -12.21
N LEU A 18 18.78 -0.31 -13.07
CA LEU A 18 19.92 0.60 -13.05
C LEU A 18 20.01 1.37 -11.73
N PHE A 19 18.88 1.80 -11.18
CA PHE A 19 18.83 2.45 -9.88
C PHE A 19 19.26 1.50 -8.75
N GLY A 20 18.79 0.25 -8.78
CA GLY A 20 19.20 -0.81 -7.86
C GLY A 20 20.72 -1.01 -7.83
N THR A 21 21.41 -0.94 -8.97
CA THR A 21 22.89 -1.09 -9.01
C THR A 21 23.66 0.04 -8.33
N ARG A 22 23.05 1.22 -8.15
CA ARG A 22 23.67 2.38 -7.48
C ARG A 22 23.06 2.67 -6.11
N PHE A 23 22.20 1.78 -5.61
CA PHE A 23 21.44 2.02 -4.39
C PHE A 23 22.34 2.23 -3.17
N ASP A 24 23.51 1.58 -3.13
CA ASP A 24 24.49 1.78 -2.07
C ASP A 24 25.03 3.21 -1.97
N GLN A 25 25.16 3.90 -3.11
CA GLN A 25 25.55 5.31 -3.14
C GLN A 25 24.41 6.21 -2.62
N VAL A 26 23.17 5.84 -2.93
CA VAL A 26 21.97 6.53 -2.42
C VAL A 26 21.87 6.36 -0.91
N ARG A 27 22.13 5.15 -0.37
CA ARG A 27 22.19 4.91 1.08
C ARG A 27 23.17 5.86 1.76
N GLY A 28 24.38 6.02 1.20
CA GLY A 28 25.39 6.95 1.71
C GLY A 28 24.90 8.42 1.77
N CYS A 29 24.18 8.87 0.74
CA CYS A 29 23.55 10.20 0.73
C CYS A 29 22.37 10.31 1.71
N SER A 30 21.52 9.28 1.81
CA SER A 30 20.35 9.28 2.71
C SER A 30 20.75 9.44 4.17
N TYR A 31 21.87 8.85 4.61
CA TYR A 31 22.42 9.08 5.95
C TYR A 31 22.74 10.56 6.21
N MET A 32 23.20 11.30 5.19
CA MET A 32 23.44 12.74 5.31
C MET A 32 22.13 13.55 5.36
N ILE A 33 21.10 13.12 4.63
CA ILE A 33 19.79 13.77 4.58
C ILE A 33 19.02 13.57 5.91
N LEU A 34 19.10 12.38 6.51
CA LEU A 34 18.46 12.08 7.79
C LEU A 34 19.05 12.82 8.98
N CYS A 35 20.26 13.37 8.86
CA CYS A 35 20.78 14.30 9.87
C CYS A 35 20.02 15.64 9.89
N TRP A 36 19.21 15.95 8.86
CA TRP A 36 18.56 17.24 8.66
C TRP A 36 17.03 17.14 8.58
N GLU A 37 16.48 16.01 8.14
CA GLU A 37 15.03 15.81 8.00
C GLU A 37 14.51 14.60 8.80
N ALA A 38 13.31 14.77 9.37
CA ALA A 38 12.66 13.77 10.21
C ALA A 38 11.98 12.63 9.41
N TYR A 39 11.63 12.86 8.13
CA TYR A 39 10.90 11.91 7.30
C TYR A 39 11.49 11.86 5.89
N VAL A 40 11.55 10.66 5.31
CA VAL A 40 11.92 10.46 3.91
C VAL A 40 10.76 9.80 3.18
N VAL A 41 10.21 10.49 2.18
CA VAL A 41 9.13 9.96 1.34
C VAL A 41 9.73 9.41 0.06
N ILE A 42 9.43 8.15 -0.24
CA ILE A 42 9.89 7.47 -1.45
C ILE A 42 8.69 7.25 -2.35
N ASP A 43 8.66 7.96 -3.47
CA ASP A 43 7.65 7.75 -4.50
C ASP A 43 8.02 6.55 -5.35
N THR A 44 7.04 5.70 -5.63
CA THR A 44 7.22 4.47 -6.40
C THR A 44 6.66 4.65 -7.82
N PRO A 45 7.09 3.86 -8.82
CA PRO A 45 6.50 3.94 -10.14
C PRO A 45 4.99 3.68 -10.07
N GLY A 46 4.20 4.42 -10.86
CA GLY A 46 2.74 4.29 -10.87
C GLY A 46 2.20 2.92 -11.34
N GLN A 47 3.07 1.99 -11.75
CA GLN A 47 2.74 0.60 -12.02
C GLN A 47 3.26 -0.24 -10.85
N ILE A 48 2.38 -0.54 -9.91
CA ILE A 48 2.73 -1.16 -8.63
C ILE A 48 3.41 -2.52 -8.82
N GLU A 49 3.04 -3.28 -9.87
CA GLU A 49 3.62 -4.59 -10.15
C GLU A 49 5.10 -4.52 -10.52
N VAL A 50 5.50 -3.44 -11.19
CA VAL A 50 6.89 -3.24 -11.58
C VAL A 50 7.76 -3.04 -10.35
N PHE A 51 7.23 -2.47 -9.28
CA PHE A 51 7.95 -2.29 -8.03
C PHE A 51 7.86 -3.54 -7.14
N THR A 52 6.66 -4.05 -6.89
CA THR A 52 6.43 -5.14 -5.92
C THR A 52 6.89 -6.51 -6.42
N TRP A 53 6.89 -6.76 -7.73
CA TRP A 53 7.30 -8.06 -8.30
C TRP A 53 8.68 -8.06 -8.93
N SER A 54 9.34 -6.91 -9.08
CA SER A 54 10.72 -6.88 -9.58
C SER A 54 11.72 -7.25 -8.49
N ALA A 55 12.80 -7.92 -8.92
CA ALA A 55 13.95 -8.20 -8.05
C ALA A 55 14.55 -6.90 -7.49
N SER A 56 14.66 -5.87 -8.34
CA SER A 56 15.23 -4.58 -7.94
C SER A 56 14.37 -3.83 -6.94
N GLY A 57 13.04 -3.84 -7.07
CA GLY A 57 12.15 -3.24 -6.08
C GLY A 57 12.21 -3.95 -4.74
N THR A 58 12.34 -5.28 -4.75
CA THR A 58 12.54 -6.09 -3.53
C THR A 58 13.86 -5.72 -2.85
N ILE A 59 14.97 -5.68 -3.59
CA ILE A 59 16.30 -5.32 -3.08
C ILE A 59 16.29 -3.91 -2.47
N ILE A 60 15.67 -2.94 -3.15
CA ILE A 60 15.55 -1.56 -2.66
C ILE A 60 14.76 -1.52 -1.35
N THR A 61 13.62 -2.21 -1.30
CA THR A 61 12.76 -2.24 -0.11
C THR A 61 13.46 -2.89 1.08
N GLU A 62 14.14 -4.01 0.88
CA GLU A 62 14.92 -4.70 1.92
C GLU A 62 16.12 -3.86 2.40
N ALA A 63 16.80 -3.19 1.47
CA ALA A 63 17.93 -2.31 1.81
C ALA A 63 17.49 -1.08 2.62
N LEU A 64 16.29 -0.55 2.36
CA LEU A 64 15.69 0.54 3.14
C LEU A 64 15.26 0.06 4.52
N ALA A 65 14.51 -1.04 4.57
CA ALA A 65 14.06 -1.66 5.81
C ALA A 65 15.23 -1.97 6.76
N SER A 66 16.31 -2.56 6.24
CA SER A 66 17.49 -2.88 7.06
C SER A 66 18.24 -1.66 7.59
N SER A 67 18.07 -0.48 6.97
CA SER A 67 18.79 0.74 7.35
C SER A 67 17.95 1.68 8.22
N PHE A 68 16.63 1.74 8.00
CA PHE A 68 15.74 2.73 8.59
C PHE A 68 14.36 2.14 8.93
N PRO A 69 13.66 2.69 9.95
CA PRO A 69 12.26 2.37 10.19
C PRO A 69 11.42 2.68 8.95
N SER A 70 10.98 1.62 8.26
CA SER A 70 10.32 1.72 6.95
C SER A 70 8.88 1.27 7.06
N VAL A 71 7.95 2.15 6.69
CA VAL A 71 6.51 1.88 6.70
C VAL A 71 6.00 1.90 5.27
N VAL A 72 5.22 0.89 4.89
CA VAL A 72 4.58 0.81 3.57
C VAL A 72 3.23 1.51 3.63
N VAL A 73 3.06 2.53 2.79
CA VAL A 73 1.81 3.27 2.64
C VAL A 73 1.12 2.81 1.37
N TYR A 74 0.01 2.08 1.52
CA TYR A 74 -0.78 1.56 0.40
C TYR A 74 -1.96 2.48 0.12
N VAL A 75 -1.86 3.25 -0.96
CA VAL A 75 -2.87 4.24 -1.34
C VAL A 75 -3.97 3.58 -2.17
N VAL A 76 -5.19 3.61 -1.66
CA VAL A 76 -6.39 3.09 -2.31
C VAL A 76 -7.25 4.25 -2.81
N ASP A 77 -7.79 4.12 -4.02
CA ASP A 77 -8.77 5.08 -4.53
C ASP A 77 -10.16 4.74 -3.97
N THR A 78 -10.66 5.58 -3.05
CA THR A 78 -11.97 5.39 -2.41
C THR A 78 -13.11 5.43 -3.42
N SER A 79 -13.01 6.29 -4.45
CA SER A 79 -14.09 6.47 -5.44
C SER A 79 -14.34 5.23 -6.30
N ARG A 80 -13.30 4.43 -6.53
CA ARG A 80 -13.35 3.19 -7.31
C ARG A 80 -13.65 1.97 -6.45
N SER A 81 -13.41 2.06 -5.14
CA SER A 81 -13.57 0.96 -4.20
C SER A 81 -14.97 0.89 -3.58
N THR A 82 -15.92 1.69 -4.08
CA THR A 82 -17.35 1.60 -3.71
C THR A 82 -18.00 0.31 -4.18
N ASN A 83 -17.45 -0.34 -5.21
CA ASN A 83 -17.87 -1.67 -5.62
C ASN A 83 -17.20 -2.74 -4.71
N PRO A 84 -17.97 -3.61 -4.03
CA PRO A 84 -17.44 -4.60 -3.08
C PRO A 84 -16.41 -5.57 -3.70
N ILE A 85 -16.60 -5.99 -4.95
CA ILE A 85 -15.66 -6.89 -5.65
C ILE A 85 -14.31 -6.20 -5.90
N THR A 86 -14.36 -4.91 -6.26
CA THR A 86 -13.16 -4.08 -6.46
C THR A 86 -12.43 -3.85 -5.14
N PHE A 87 -13.18 -3.57 -4.07
CA PHE A 87 -12.63 -3.45 -2.72
C PHE A 87 -11.93 -4.74 -2.28
N MET A 88 -12.61 -5.89 -2.41
CA MET A 88 -12.05 -7.20 -2.07
C MET A 88 -10.74 -7.47 -2.81
N SER A 89 -10.70 -7.19 -4.12
CA SER A 89 -9.53 -7.41 -4.96
C SER A 89 -8.36 -6.52 -4.53
N ASN A 90 -8.63 -5.24 -4.24
CA ASN A 90 -7.63 -4.29 -3.75
C ASN A 90 -7.06 -4.69 -2.39
N MET A 91 -7.91 -5.21 -1.50
CA MET A 91 -7.51 -5.68 -0.17
C MET A 91 -6.67 -6.97 -0.22
N LEU A 92 -7.06 -7.93 -1.07
CA LEU A 92 -6.24 -9.13 -1.30
C LEU A 92 -4.87 -8.78 -1.91
N TYR A 93 -4.82 -7.74 -2.75
CA TYR A 93 -3.56 -7.22 -3.27
C TYR A 93 -2.71 -6.57 -2.18
N ALA A 94 -3.32 -5.76 -1.31
CA ALA A 94 -2.67 -5.19 -0.14
C ALA A 94 -2.09 -6.27 0.77
N CYS A 95 -2.87 -7.34 1.03
CA CYS A 95 -2.45 -8.51 1.78
C CYS A 95 -1.21 -9.17 1.18
N SER A 96 -1.21 -9.36 -0.14
CA SER A 96 -0.09 -9.95 -0.87
C SER A 96 1.19 -9.12 -0.70
N ILE A 97 1.08 -7.78 -0.69
CA ILE A 97 2.22 -6.88 -0.49
C ILE A 97 2.69 -6.90 0.97
N LEU A 98 1.77 -6.89 1.94
CA LEU A 98 2.11 -6.98 3.36
C LEU A 98 2.93 -8.23 3.65
N TYR A 99 2.47 -9.40 3.22
CA TYR A 99 3.19 -10.66 3.47
C TYR A 99 4.53 -10.73 2.73
N LYS A 100 4.63 -10.08 1.57
CA LYS A 100 5.88 -10.04 0.81
C LYS A 100 6.91 -9.11 1.45
N THR A 101 6.49 -7.92 1.86
CA THR A 101 7.38 -6.88 2.41
C THR A 101 7.72 -7.13 3.88
N LYS A 102 6.78 -7.70 4.66
CA LYS A 102 6.91 -7.92 6.11
C LYS A 102 7.23 -6.63 6.88
N LEU A 103 6.73 -5.51 6.38
CA LEU A 103 6.89 -4.19 6.99
C LEU A 103 5.55 -3.73 7.58
N PRO A 104 5.59 -2.82 8.57
CA PRO A 104 4.39 -2.11 9.02
C PRO A 104 3.67 -1.51 7.83
N PHE A 105 2.36 -1.71 7.78
CA PHE A 105 1.56 -1.43 6.60
C PHE A 105 0.36 -0.58 6.98
N ILE A 106 0.18 0.52 6.25
CA ILE A 106 -0.92 1.45 6.45
C ILE A 106 -1.70 1.54 5.14
N VAL A 107 -2.99 1.25 5.20
CA VAL A 107 -3.92 1.46 4.09
C VAL A 107 -4.44 2.88 4.16
N VAL A 108 -4.19 3.65 3.10
CA VAL A 108 -4.61 5.05 3.01
C VAL A 108 -5.69 5.16 1.93
N MET A 109 -6.92 5.41 2.36
CA MET A 109 -8.07 5.65 1.51
C MET A 109 -8.03 7.09 1.02
N ASN A 110 -7.57 7.31 -0.21
CA ASN A 110 -7.42 8.64 -0.80
C ASN A 110 -8.69 9.07 -1.56
N LYS A 111 -8.85 10.39 -1.70
CA LYS A 111 -9.99 11.08 -2.33
C LYS A 111 -11.26 11.09 -1.47
N THR A 112 -11.09 11.24 -0.16
CA THR A 112 -12.22 11.42 0.77
C THR A 112 -13.03 12.69 0.52
N ASP A 113 -12.52 13.62 -0.27
CA ASP A 113 -13.25 14.81 -0.76
C ASP A 113 -14.39 14.46 -1.73
N ILE A 114 -14.33 13.31 -2.40
CA ILE A 114 -15.37 12.86 -3.34
C ILE A 114 -16.36 11.93 -2.65
N ILE A 115 -15.85 10.91 -1.96
CA ILE A 115 -16.65 9.89 -1.27
C ILE A 115 -16.02 9.64 0.09
N ASP A 116 -16.84 9.64 1.14
CA ASP A 116 -16.34 9.30 2.47
C ASP A 116 -15.92 7.83 2.56
N HIS A 117 -14.89 7.57 3.34
CA HIS A 117 -14.31 6.25 3.55
C HIS A 117 -15.04 5.40 4.60
N GLY A 118 -16.10 5.91 5.22
CA GLY A 118 -16.85 5.20 6.28
C GLY A 118 -17.33 3.81 5.87
N PHE A 119 -17.81 3.64 4.63
CA PHE A 119 -18.25 2.32 4.14
C PHE A 119 -17.12 1.28 4.15
N ALA A 120 -15.89 1.69 3.87
CA ALA A 120 -14.75 0.78 3.83
C ALA A 120 -14.36 0.36 5.26
N VAL A 121 -14.43 1.29 6.21
CA VAL A 121 -14.19 1.01 7.63
C VAL A 121 -15.26 0.05 8.15
N GLU A 122 -16.53 0.28 7.80
CA GLU A 122 -17.64 -0.60 8.15
C GLU A 122 -17.42 -2.02 7.60
N TRP A 123 -17.07 -2.17 6.33
CA TRP A 123 -16.79 -3.50 5.73
C TRP A 123 -15.58 -4.22 6.32
N MET A 124 -14.61 -3.48 6.87
CA MET A 124 -13.44 -4.07 7.52
C MET A 124 -13.70 -4.46 8.98
N GLN A 125 -14.64 -3.78 9.65
CA GLN A 125 -15.02 -4.07 11.04
C GLN A 125 -16.16 -5.08 11.14
N ASP A 126 -17.08 -5.06 10.18
CA ASP A 126 -18.26 -5.91 10.12
C ASP A 126 -18.26 -6.69 8.81
N PHE A 127 -17.75 -7.91 8.89
CA PHE A 127 -17.71 -8.82 7.75
C PHE A 127 -19.13 -9.23 7.26
N GLU A 128 -20.16 -9.22 8.11
CA GLU A 128 -21.52 -9.58 7.68
C GLU A 128 -22.07 -8.52 6.71
N THR A 129 -21.88 -7.24 7.03
CA THR A 129 -22.27 -6.14 6.12
C THR A 129 -21.56 -6.24 4.77
N PHE A 130 -20.27 -6.61 4.78
CA PHE A 130 -19.50 -6.81 3.57
C PHE A 130 -19.97 -8.04 2.77
N HIS A 131 -20.29 -9.13 3.46
CA HIS A 131 -20.83 -10.35 2.85
C HIS A 131 -22.18 -10.10 2.17
N ASP A 132 -23.06 -9.36 2.84
CA ASP A 132 -24.36 -8.97 2.28
C ASP A 132 -24.21 -8.06 1.06
N ALA A 133 -23.28 -7.10 1.10
CA ALA A 133 -22.96 -6.26 -0.05
C ALA A 133 -22.44 -7.08 -1.26
N LEU A 134 -21.64 -8.11 -1.01
CA LEU A 134 -21.15 -9.03 -2.04
C LEU A 134 -22.24 -9.96 -2.58
N ASN A 135 -23.17 -10.42 -1.74
CA ASN A 135 -24.28 -11.27 -2.17
C ASN A 135 -25.28 -10.54 -3.06
N GLN A 136 -25.41 -9.22 -2.90
CA GLN A 136 -26.21 -8.38 -3.79
C GLN A 136 -25.62 -8.28 -5.20
N GLU A 137 -24.29 -8.37 -5.34
CA GLU A 137 -23.63 -8.48 -6.64
C GLU A 137 -23.59 -9.95 -7.09
N THR A 138 -24.59 -10.36 -7.87
CA THR A 138 -24.76 -11.74 -8.38
C THR A 138 -23.52 -12.29 -9.08
N SER A 139 -22.62 -12.92 -8.33
CA SER A 139 -21.36 -13.47 -8.83
C SER A 139 -20.92 -14.68 -8.01
N TYR A 140 -20.23 -15.64 -8.65
CA TYR A 140 -19.57 -16.79 -8.00
C TYR A 140 -18.60 -16.38 -6.86
N VAL A 141 -18.22 -15.10 -6.84
CA VAL A 141 -17.36 -14.49 -5.83
C VAL A 141 -17.91 -14.66 -4.41
N SER A 142 -19.23 -14.69 -4.20
CA SER A 142 -19.81 -14.82 -2.85
C SER A 142 -19.40 -16.10 -2.12
N ASN A 143 -19.34 -17.23 -2.82
CA ASN A 143 -18.90 -18.51 -2.23
C ASN A 143 -17.40 -18.50 -1.87
N LEU A 144 -16.57 -17.85 -2.69
CA LEU A 144 -15.15 -17.69 -2.41
C LEU A 144 -14.93 -16.78 -1.20
N THR A 145 -15.63 -15.63 -1.14
CA THR A 145 -15.54 -14.72 0.00
C THR A 145 -16.02 -15.38 1.29
N CYS A 146 -17.09 -16.17 1.24
CA CYS A 146 -17.55 -16.95 2.39
C CYS A 146 -16.46 -17.91 2.89
N SER A 147 -15.75 -18.57 1.97
CA SER A 147 -14.64 -19.48 2.31
C SER A 147 -13.40 -18.75 2.84
N MET A 148 -13.17 -17.51 2.42
CA MET A 148 -12.04 -16.66 2.83
C MET A 148 -12.35 -15.74 4.01
N SER A 149 -13.58 -15.78 4.53
CA SER A 149 -14.10 -14.85 5.56
C SER A 149 -13.20 -14.74 6.78
N LEU A 150 -12.86 -15.87 7.39
CA LEU A 150 -12.01 -15.93 8.59
C LEU A 150 -10.62 -15.33 8.35
N VAL A 151 -10.03 -15.57 7.18
CA VAL A 151 -8.71 -15.05 6.83
C VAL A 151 -8.76 -13.54 6.59
N LEU A 152 -9.82 -13.07 5.94
CA LEU A 152 -10.05 -11.65 5.70
C LEU A 152 -10.33 -10.90 7.00
N ASP A 153 -11.08 -11.50 7.93
CA ASP A 153 -11.41 -10.91 9.23
C ASP A 153 -10.17 -10.71 10.11
N GLU A 154 -9.31 -11.73 10.21
CA GLU A 154 -8.03 -11.63 10.93
C GLU A 154 -7.12 -10.58 10.27
N PHE A 155 -7.08 -10.56 8.94
CA PHE A 155 -6.30 -9.61 8.18
C PHE A 155 -6.78 -8.16 8.39
N TYR A 156 -8.08 -7.90 8.26
CA TYR A 156 -8.67 -6.56 8.43
C TYR A 156 -8.55 -6.05 9.86
N SER A 157 -8.67 -6.92 10.86
CA SER A 157 -8.48 -6.56 12.26
C SER A 157 -7.07 -6.04 12.56
N SER A 158 -6.07 -6.51 11.81
CA SER A 158 -4.66 -6.10 11.97
C SER A 158 -4.27 -4.83 11.21
N LEU A 159 -5.07 -4.43 10.21
CA LEU A 159 -4.71 -3.34 9.32
C LEU A 159 -5.01 -1.97 9.90
N LYS A 160 -4.05 -1.06 9.78
CA LYS A 160 -4.24 0.36 10.07
C LYS A 160 -4.80 1.04 8.83
N VAL A 161 -5.97 1.66 8.97
CA VAL A 161 -6.68 2.34 7.88
C VAL A 161 -6.85 3.81 8.22
N VAL A 162 -6.59 4.70 7.26
CA VAL A 162 -6.84 6.14 7.39
C VAL A 162 -7.45 6.68 6.11
N GLY A 163 -8.48 7.53 6.22
CA GLY A 163 -9.02 8.31 5.11
C GLY A 163 -8.30 9.65 4.97
N VAL A 164 -7.81 9.97 3.77
CA VAL A 164 -7.16 11.26 3.49
C VAL A 164 -7.68 11.88 2.19
N SER A 165 -7.69 13.21 2.13
CA SER A 165 -7.80 13.93 0.87
C SER A 165 -6.47 14.60 0.55
N ALA A 166 -5.79 14.11 -0.49
CA ALA A 166 -4.56 14.76 -0.97
C ALA A 166 -4.79 16.20 -1.47
N VAL A 167 -6.03 16.57 -1.82
CA VAL A 167 -6.38 17.90 -2.34
C VAL A 167 -6.68 18.88 -1.20
N LEU A 168 -7.51 18.46 -0.25
CA LEU A 168 -7.94 19.31 0.87
C LEU A 168 -6.99 19.23 2.08
N GLY A 169 -6.12 18.22 2.14
CA GLY A 169 -5.25 17.94 3.28
C GLY A 169 -5.99 17.37 4.50
N THR A 170 -7.27 16.99 4.36
CA THR A 170 -8.05 16.38 5.44
C THR A 170 -7.54 14.99 5.78
N GLY A 171 -7.52 14.63 7.06
CA GLY A 171 -7.10 13.31 7.54
C GLY A 171 -5.58 13.09 7.63
N LEU A 172 -4.76 14.09 7.28
CA LEU A 172 -3.30 13.98 7.40
C LEU A 172 -2.84 13.87 8.85
N ASP A 173 -3.49 14.55 9.79
CA ASP A 173 -3.16 14.44 11.22
C ASP A 173 -3.33 13.01 11.73
N ASP A 174 -4.45 12.37 11.39
CA ASP A 174 -4.71 10.96 11.73
C ASP A 174 -3.70 10.01 11.06
N PHE A 175 -3.29 10.34 9.83
CA PHE A 175 -2.24 9.59 9.13
C PHE A 175 -0.91 9.66 9.89
N PHE A 176 -0.48 10.84 10.36
CA PHE A 176 0.76 10.97 11.14
C PHE A 176 0.70 10.25 12.49
N VAL A 177 -0.48 10.21 13.13
CA VAL A 177 -0.69 9.42 14.35
C VAL A 177 -0.52 7.92 14.08
N GLN A 178 -1.10 7.40 12.99
CA GLN A 178 -0.94 5.99 12.62
C GLN A 178 0.48 5.67 12.14
N LEU A 179 1.13 6.61 11.45
CA LEU A 179 2.52 6.48 11.04
C LEU A 179 3.44 6.34 12.25
N SER A 180 3.26 7.17 13.27
CA SER A 180 4.04 7.09 14.51
C SER A 180 3.85 5.73 15.19
N LYS A 181 2.61 5.24 15.28
CA LYS A 181 2.32 3.88 15.80
C LYS A 181 2.92 2.76 14.94
N ALA A 182 3.06 2.95 13.63
CA ALA A 182 3.66 1.96 12.73
C ALA A 182 5.19 1.94 12.86
N VAL A 183 5.81 3.09 13.12
CA VAL A 183 7.23 3.17 13.46
C VAL A 183 7.51 2.49 14.80
N ASP A 184 6.69 2.75 15.83
CA ASP A 184 6.81 2.09 17.14
C ASP A 184 6.67 0.56 17.04
N GLU A 185 5.84 0.07 16.12
CA GLU A 185 5.67 -1.36 15.84
C GLU A 185 6.89 -1.95 15.12
N TYR A 186 7.56 -1.18 14.28
CA TYR A 186 8.78 -1.61 13.58
C TYR A 186 9.96 -1.79 14.53
N GLU A 187 10.07 -0.93 15.54
CA GLU A 187 11.21 -0.91 16.47
C GLU A 187 11.10 -1.97 17.59
N ARG A 188 9.95 -2.66 17.70
CA ARG A 188 9.72 -3.77 18.66
C ARG A 188 10.26 -5.10 18.15
#